data_AF-A0A1F8NC98-F1
#
_entry.id   AF-A0A1F8NC98-F1
#
_cell.length_a   1.000
_cell.length_b   1.000
_cell.length_c   1.000
_cell.angle_alpha   90.00
_cell.angle_beta   90.00
_cell.angle_gamma   90.00
#
_symmetry.space_group_name_H-M   'P 1'
#
loop_
_entity.id
_entity.type
_entity.pdbx_description
1 polymer ?
#
loop_
_entity_poly.entity_id
_entity_poly.type
_entity_poly.pdbx_seq_one_letter_code
_entity_poly.pdbx_strand_id
1 'polypeptide(L)'
;MAFLKRYPLILYRIWMRPLSLPILSLAVVLSLFWIIGRLGGFPESLGISGPARSPLIGLAAGIAFLAWMIVQILPRLAYVQCHPDYLLLRIGLLKLIVSYTRLRTSRSVQHGQIHSPKSQPSSRRALAVRMALKQSVAIELTSFPTAFFLLRALTHPFLFIGEQPGFLFTVDDWMSLGREVEERHSELLARKRDAGKQPRLGALS
;
A
#
# COMPACT_ATOMS: atom_id res chain seq x y z
N MET A 1 3.72 -9.42 26.29
CA MET A 1 3.42 -9.38 24.83
C MET A 1 3.96 -8.07 24.27
N ALA A 2 5.06 -8.08 23.53
CA ALA A 2 5.55 -6.87 22.86
C ALA A 2 4.53 -6.46 21.79
N PHE A 3 3.95 -5.27 21.92
CA PHE A 3 3.10 -4.71 20.85
C PHE A 3 3.97 -4.50 19.61
N LEU A 4 3.78 -5.35 18.60
CA LEU A 4 4.51 -5.25 17.34
C LEU A 4 4.13 -3.94 16.64
N LYS A 5 5.11 -3.04 16.46
CA LYS A 5 4.89 -1.70 15.89
C LYS A 5 4.46 -1.82 14.42
N ARG A 6 3.47 -1.02 14.03
CA ARG A 6 2.97 -0.94 12.66
C ARG A 6 3.55 0.30 11.99
N TYR A 7 4.07 0.13 10.78
CA TYR A 7 4.69 1.17 9.98
C TYR A 7 3.79 1.53 8.80
N PRO A 8 3.06 2.66 8.83
CA PRO A 8 2.12 3.02 7.77
C PRO A 8 2.86 3.34 6.47
N LEU A 9 2.35 2.83 5.35
CA LEU A 9 2.91 3.06 4.02
C LEU A 9 2.44 4.40 3.46
N ILE A 10 3.37 5.35 3.35
CA ILE A 10 3.08 6.71 2.87
C ILE A 10 2.68 6.68 1.38
N LEU A 11 3.21 5.73 0.61
CA LEU A 11 2.96 5.61 -0.84
C LEU A 11 1.46 5.69 -1.18
N TYR A 12 0.64 4.88 -0.52
CA TYR A 12 -0.79 4.82 -0.78
C TYR A 12 -1.52 6.09 -0.36
N ARG A 13 -1.05 6.74 0.72
CA ARG A 13 -1.60 8.02 1.17
C ARG A 13 -1.34 9.14 0.16
N ILE A 14 -0.15 9.20 -0.43
CA ILE A 14 0.20 10.24 -1.41
C ILE A 14 -0.52 10.00 -2.74
N TRP A 15 -0.63 8.74 -3.18
CA TRP A 15 -1.29 8.38 -4.42
C TRP A 15 -2.81 8.61 -4.40
N MET A 16 -3.48 8.23 -3.31
CA MET A 16 -4.94 8.28 -3.22
C MET A 16 -5.50 9.66 -2.83
N ARG A 17 -4.75 10.48 -2.10
CA ARG A 17 -5.20 11.81 -1.65
C ARG A 17 -5.73 12.72 -2.78
N PRO A 18 -5.05 12.88 -3.94
CA PRO A 18 -5.59 13.72 -5.02
C PRO A 18 -6.88 13.17 -5.65
N LEU A 19 -7.15 11.86 -5.55
CA LEU A 19 -8.38 11.25 -6.06
C LEU A 19 -9.58 11.51 -5.14
N SER A 20 -9.36 11.78 -3.84
CA SER A 20 -10.46 11.97 -2.89
C SER A 20 -11.36 13.17 -3.20
N LEU A 21 -10.79 14.30 -3.60
CA LEU A 21 -11.54 15.53 -3.90
C LEU A 21 -12.50 15.38 -5.10
N PRO A 22 -12.05 14.93 -6.30
CA PRO A 22 -12.94 14.79 -7.45
C PRO A 22 -14.02 13.73 -7.24
N ILE A 23 -13.74 12.66 -6.50
CA ILE A 23 -14.75 11.62 -6.21
C ILE A 23 -15.80 12.18 -5.24
N LEU A 24 -15.39 12.96 -4.24
CA LEU A 24 -16.32 13.62 -3.33
C LEU A 24 -17.20 14.63 -4.06
N SER A 25 -16.61 15.49 -4.91
CA SER A 25 -17.38 16.48 -5.65
C SER A 25 -18.40 15.80 -6.59
N LEU A 26 -18.01 14.72 -7.26
CA LEU A 26 -18.92 13.92 -8.07
C LEU A 26 -20.07 13.33 -7.23
N ALA A 27 -19.76 12.74 -6.07
CA ALA A 27 -20.77 12.18 -5.17
C ALA A 27 -21.76 13.27 -4.68
N VAL A 28 -21.24 14.45 -4.33
CA VAL A 28 -22.06 15.60 -3.88
C VAL A 28 -22.94 16.13 -5.01
N VAL A 29 -22.39 16.32 -6.21
CA VAL A 29 -23.15 16.81 -7.36
C VAL A 29 -24.27 15.84 -7.73
N LEU A 30 -23.98 14.53 -7.80
CA LEU A 30 -25.00 13.51 -8.07
C LEU A 30 -26.08 13.46 -6.98
N SER A 31 -25.66 13.59 -5.71
CA SER A 31 -26.60 13.61 -4.58
C SER A 31 -27.51 14.84 -4.62
N LEU A 32 -26.96 16.03 -4.86
CA LEU A 32 -27.73 17.27 -4.98
C LEU A 32 -28.69 17.21 -6.16
N PHE A 33 -28.23 16.71 -7.31
CA PHE A 33 -29.05 16.55 -8.51
C PHE A 33 -30.23 15.61 -8.25
N TRP A 34 -30.01 14.50 -7.54
CA TRP A 34 -31.06 13.57 -7.14
C TRP A 34 -32.06 14.18 -6.15
N ILE A 35 -31.59 14.93 -5.14
CA ILE A 35 -32.44 15.58 -4.13
C ILE A 35 -33.31 16.66 -4.75
N ILE A 36 -32.73 17.55 -5.57
CA ILE A 36 -33.46 18.64 -6.24
C ILE A 36 -34.53 18.08 -7.18
N GLY A 37 -34.21 17.00 -7.90
CA GLY A 37 -35.17 16.32 -8.78
C GLY A 37 -36.33 15.67 -8.03
N ARG A 38 -36.08 15.15 -6.83
CA ARG A 38 -37.12 14.59 -5.97
C ARG A 38 -38.05 15.68 -5.40
N LEU A 39 -37.52 16.86 -5.11
CA LEU A 39 -38.26 18.01 -4.61
C LEU A 39 -39.06 18.76 -5.69
N GLY A 40 -39.00 18.32 -6.95
CA GLY A 40 -39.72 18.97 -8.06
C GLY A 40 -39.08 20.27 -8.55
N GLY A 41 -37.81 20.51 -8.22
CA GLY A 41 -37.11 21.76 -8.57
C GLY A 41 -36.71 21.93 -10.04
N PHE A 42 -36.93 20.93 -10.89
CA PHE A 42 -36.63 21.03 -12.33
C PHE A 42 -37.92 21.34 -13.12
N PRO A 43 -37.94 22.42 -13.92
CA PRO A 43 -39.09 22.74 -14.76
C PRO A 43 -39.29 21.67 -15.83
N GLU A 44 -40.54 21.30 -16.09
CA GLU A 44 -40.91 20.29 -17.10
C GLU A 44 -40.44 20.66 -18.51
N SER A 45 -40.17 21.94 -18.78
CA SER A 45 -39.69 22.47 -20.06
C SER A 45 -38.28 22.02 -20.44
N LEU A 46 -37.45 21.55 -19.50
CA LEU A 46 -36.13 21.03 -19.81
C LEU A 46 -36.16 19.61 -20.41
N GLY A 47 -37.32 18.94 -20.45
CA GLY A 47 -37.42 17.53 -20.87
C GLY A 47 -36.72 16.55 -19.90
N ILE A 48 -36.22 17.06 -18.77
CA ILE A 48 -35.57 16.30 -17.68
C ILE A 48 -36.63 15.70 -16.72
N SER A 49 -37.88 15.57 -17.17
CA SER A 49 -38.99 14.97 -16.42
C SER A 49 -38.79 13.47 -16.12
N GLY A 50 -37.76 12.83 -16.70
CA GLY A 50 -37.46 11.40 -16.57
C GLY A 50 -36.23 11.00 -15.72
N PRO A 51 -35.04 11.63 -15.84
CA PRO A 51 -33.84 11.07 -15.23
C PRO A 51 -33.65 11.41 -13.74
N ALA A 52 -34.05 12.60 -13.27
CA ALA A 52 -33.79 13.05 -11.89
C ALA A 52 -34.64 12.31 -10.82
N ARG A 53 -35.73 11.66 -11.22
CA ARG A 53 -36.53 10.75 -10.39
C ARG A 53 -36.06 9.29 -10.47
N SER A 54 -35.10 8.99 -11.32
CA SER A 54 -34.65 7.61 -11.51
C SER A 54 -33.86 7.11 -10.29
N PRO A 55 -34.13 5.89 -9.81
CA PRO A 55 -33.35 5.29 -8.72
C PRO A 55 -31.88 5.08 -9.11
N LEU A 56 -31.56 5.09 -10.42
CA LEU A 56 -30.21 4.94 -10.95
C LEU A 56 -29.28 6.09 -10.56
N ILE A 57 -29.75 7.34 -10.52
CA ILE A 57 -28.91 8.47 -10.11
C ILE A 57 -28.61 8.41 -8.61
N GLY A 58 -29.61 8.04 -7.79
CA GLY A 58 -29.40 7.81 -6.36
C GLY A 58 -28.41 6.68 -6.10
N LEU A 59 -28.50 5.58 -6.87
CA LEU A 59 -27.53 4.49 -6.82
C LEU A 59 -26.12 4.96 -7.22
N ALA A 60 -25.99 5.72 -8.31
CA ALA A 60 -24.71 6.27 -8.76
C ALA A 60 -24.08 7.20 -7.71
N ALA A 61 -24.88 8.05 -7.07
CA ALA A 61 -24.45 8.90 -5.97
C ALA A 61 -23.95 8.07 -4.77
N GLY A 62 -24.69 7.01 -4.41
CA GLY A 62 -24.29 6.07 -3.36
C GLY A 62 -22.99 5.34 -3.66
N ILE A 63 -22.81 4.87 -4.90
CA ILE A 63 -21.57 4.22 -5.35
C ILE A 63 -20.39 5.20 -5.31
N ALA A 64 -20.58 6.44 -5.79
CA ALA A 64 -19.54 7.46 -5.75
C ALA A 64 -19.13 7.80 -4.30
N PHE A 65 -20.10 7.90 -3.40
CA PHE A 65 -19.85 8.12 -1.97
C PHE A 65 -19.11 6.93 -1.33
N LEU A 66 -19.50 5.69 -1.64
CA LEU A 66 -18.81 4.49 -1.18
C LEU A 66 -17.37 4.44 -1.70
N ALA A 67 -17.16 4.76 -2.98
CA ALA A 67 -15.83 4.84 -3.57
C ALA A 67 -14.96 5.90 -2.86
N TRP A 68 -15.52 7.06 -2.54
CA TRP A 68 -14.84 8.09 -1.75
C TRP A 68 -14.43 7.57 -0.37
N MET A 69 -15.32 6.87 0.34
CA MET A 69 -14.99 6.26 1.63
C MET A 69 -13.84 5.26 1.51
N ILE A 70 -13.86 4.39 0.49
CA ILE A 70 -12.79 3.42 0.24
C ILE A 70 -11.46 4.14 0.04
N VAL A 71 -11.41 5.19 -0.79
CA VAL A 71 -10.19 5.99 -1.05
C VAL A 71 -9.63 6.63 0.22
N GLN A 72 -10.48 6.95 1.20
CA GLN A 72 -10.05 7.52 2.48
C GLN A 72 -9.55 6.46 3.49
N ILE A 73 -10.14 5.26 3.46
CA ILE A 73 -9.85 4.20 4.43
C ILE A 73 -8.66 3.33 3.98
N LEU A 74 -8.62 2.94 2.70
CA LEU A 74 -7.64 1.97 2.19
C LEU A 74 -6.17 2.36 2.44
N PRO A 75 -5.76 3.63 2.29
CA PRO A 75 -4.40 4.06 2.63
C PRO A 75 -4.03 3.85 4.10
N ARG A 76 -5.00 3.95 5.02
CA ARG A 76 -4.76 3.77 6.46
C ARG A 76 -4.60 2.30 6.84
N LEU A 77 -5.06 1.39 5.98
CA LEU A 77 -4.91 -0.05 6.14
C LEU A 77 -3.61 -0.57 5.52
N ALA A 78 -2.86 0.27 4.80
CA ALA A 78 -1.57 -0.09 4.22
C ALA A 78 -0.44 0.12 5.24
N TYR A 79 0.14 -0.97 5.73
CA TYR A 79 1.24 -0.93 6.69
C TYR A 79 2.20 -2.12 6.54
N VAL A 80 3.41 -1.94 7.03
CA VAL A 80 4.42 -2.99 7.23
C VAL A 80 4.54 -3.26 8.72
N GLN A 81 4.74 -4.51 9.09
CA GLN A 81 4.92 -4.93 10.48
C GLN A 81 5.98 -6.01 10.56
N CYS A 82 6.97 -5.83 11.43
CA CYS A 82 7.99 -6.83 11.72
C CYS A 82 7.44 -7.80 12.75
N HIS A 83 7.24 -9.06 12.38
CA HIS A 83 6.96 -10.14 13.32
C HIS A 83 8.28 -10.84 13.70
N PRO A 84 8.38 -11.60 14.79
CA PRO A 84 9.61 -12.36 15.09
C PRO A 84 10.13 -13.28 13.96
N ASP A 85 9.24 -13.96 13.22
CA ASP A 85 9.64 -14.97 12.22
C ASP A 85 9.48 -14.51 10.76
N TYR A 86 8.74 -13.43 10.53
CA TYR A 86 8.41 -12.94 9.21
C TYR A 86 8.11 -11.43 9.20
N LEU A 87 8.29 -10.81 8.04
CA LEU A 87 7.81 -9.48 7.74
C LEU A 87 6.41 -9.56 7.14
N LEU A 88 5.46 -8.84 7.72
CA LEU A 88 4.10 -8.71 7.22
C LEU A 88 3.96 -7.40 6.44
N LEU A 89 3.49 -7.49 5.20
CA LEU A 89 3.06 -6.36 4.41
C LEU A 89 1.55 -6.46 4.20
N ARG A 90 0.80 -5.47 4.69
CA ARG A 90 -0.63 -5.35 4.47
C ARG A 90 -0.92 -4.17 3.56
N ILE A 91 -1.70 -4.38 2.51
CA ILE A 91 -2.10 -3.35 1.55
C ILE A 91 -3.60 -3.51 1.31
N GLY A 92 -4.41 -2.74 2.03
CA GLY A 92 -5.87 -2.89 1.99
C GLY A 92 -6.29 -4.31 2.39
N LEU A 93 -6.80 -5.08 1.43
CA LEU A 93 -7.22 -6.47 1.59
C LEU A 93 -6.09 -7.49 1.37
N LEU A 94 -5.00 -7.10 0.71
CA LEU A 94 -3.86 -7.97 0.45
C LEU A 94 -3.01 -8.13 1.71
N LYS A 95 -2.76 -9.38 2.12
CA LYS A 95 -1.84 -9.75 3.20
C LYS A 95 -0.67 -10.54 2.59
N LEU A 96 0.52 -9.96 2.62
CA LEU A 96 1.73 -10.60 2.16
C LEU A 96 2.63 -10.94 3.34
N ILE A 97 3.10 -12.19 3.39
CA ILE A 97 3.99 -12.69 4.43
C ILE A 97 5.33 -13.00 3.77
N VAL A 98 6.40 -12.36 4.25
CA VAL A 98 7.76 -12.53 3.75
C VAL A 98 8.62 -13.09 4.88
N SER A 99 9.10 -14.32 4.74
CA SER A 99 10.02 -14.88 5.73
C SER A 99 11.37 -14.16 5.69
N TYR A 100 11.97 -13.89 6.85
CA TYR A 100 13.33 -13.35 6.94
C TYR A 100 14.39 -14.25 6.32
N THR A 101 14.11 -15.56 6.17
CA THR A 101 15.02 -16.46 5.44
C THR A 101 15.23 -16.09 3.98
N ARG A 102 14.30 -15.34 3.38
CA ARG A 102 14.38 -14.85 2.00
C ARG A 102 15.03 -13.48 1.91
N LEU A 103 15.23 -12.80 3.04
CA LEU A 103 15.84 -11.47 3.10
C LEU A 103 17.34 -11.60 2.80
N ARG A 104 17.82 -10.81 1.83
CA ARG A 104 19.25 -10.75 1.49
C ARG A 104 19.93 -9.60 2.18
N THR A 105 19.37 -8.41 2.03
CA THR A 105 19.89 -7.20 2.65
C THR A 105 18.77 -6.19 2.87
N SER A 106 18.94 -5.34 3.87
CA SER A 106 18.10 -4.19 4.13
C SER A 106 18.95 -2.92 4.10
N ARG A 107 18.52 -1.91 3.35
CA ARG A 107 19.23 -0.62 3.29
C ARG A 107 18.27 0.55 3.24
N SER A 108 18.65 1.63 3.90
CA SER A 108 17.94 2.91 3.76
C SER A 108 18.37 3.58 2.45
N VAL A 109 17.40 3.95 1.64
CA VAL A 109 17.62 4.64 0.37
C VAL A 109 16.57 5.72 0.17
N GLN A 110 16.94 6.78 -0.54
CA GLN A 110 15.98 7.78 -0.95
C GLN A 110 15.14 7.24 -2.11
N HIS A 111 13.81 7.38 -2.06
CA HIS A 111 12.90 6.79 -3.04
C HIS A 111 13.23 7.22 -4.47
N GLY A 112 13.63 8.48 -4.68
CA GLY A 112 13.99 9.02 -5.99
C GLY A 112 15.25 8.43 -6.60
N GLN A 113 16.12 7.77 -5.81
CA GLN A 113 17.29 7.06 -6.33
C GLN A 113 16.90 5.77 -7.03
N ILE A 114 15.86 5.10 -6.52
CA ILE A 114 15.31 3.87 -7.12
C ILE A 114 14.32 4.21 -8.24
N HIS A 115 13.40 5.13 -7.96
CA HIS A 115 12.38 5.58 -8.92
C HIS A 115 12.64 7.05 -9.29
N SER A 116 13.54 7.28 -10.23
CA SER A 116 13.82 8.64 -10.72
C SER A 116 12.58 9.23 -11.40
N PRO A 117 12.13 10.44 -11.03
CA PRO A 117 10.97 11.07 -11.67
C PRO A 117 11.14 11.29 -13.18
N LYS A 118 12.39 11.36 -13.66
CA LYS A 118 12.70 11.56 -15.08
C LYS A 118 12.52 10.28 -15.91
N SER A 119 12.67 9.09 -15.31
CA SER A 119 12.51 7.81 -16.01
C SER A 119 11.08 7.28 -15.98
N GLN A 120 10.17 7.94 -15.26
CA GLN A 120 8.78 7.50 -15.12
C GLN A 120 7.87 8.07 -16.21
N PRO A 121 6.86 7.31 -16.66
CA PRO A 121 5.88 7.81 -17.62
C PRO A 121 5.09 8.99 -17.04
N SER A 122 4.59 9.87 -17.91
CA SER A 122 3.90 11.12 -17.53
C SER A 122 2.76 10.90 -16.53
N SER A 123 2.02 9.80 -16.66
CA SER A 123 0.92 9.42 -15.74
C SER A 123 1.37 9.16 -14.30
N ARG A 124 2.63 8.76 -14.09
CA ARG A 124 3.21 8.45 -12.77
C ARG A 124 4.20 9.49 -12.28
N ARG A 125 4.63 10.40 -13.15
CA ARG A 125 5.64 11.42 -12.85
C ARG A 125 5.24 12.30 -11.68
N ALA A 126 3.99 12.73 -11.59
CA ALA A 126 3.51 13.55 -10.47
C ALA A 126 3.66 12.83 -9.10
N LEU A 127 3.37 11.53 -9.06
CA LEU A 127 3.56 10.72 -7.85
C LEU A 127 5.05 10.52 -7.56
N ALA A 128 5.86 10.22 -8.58
CA ALA A 128 7.30 10.03 -8.45
C ALA A 128 7.99 11.29 -7.88
N VAL A 129 7.62 12.48 -8.36
CA VAL A 129 8.14 13.76 -7.83
C VAL A 129 7.82 13.93 -6.34
N ARG A 130 6.57 13.63 -5.93
CA ARG A 130 6.17 13.74 -4.51
C ARG A 130 6.86 12.73 -3.61
N MET A 131 7.20 11.56 -4.15
CA MET A 131 7.88 10.49 -3.43
C MET A 131 9.40 10.69 -3.43
N ALA A 132 9.98 11.38 -4.40
CA ALA A 132 11.42 11.41 -4.64
C ALA A 132 12.26 11.78 -3.42
N LEU A 133 11.80 12.72 -2.60
CA LEU A 133 12.52 13.19 -1.41
C LEU A 133 12.30 12.32 -0.17
N LYS A 134 11.38 11.35 -0.20
CA LYS A 134 11.06 10.50 0.95
C LYS A 134 12.10 9.40 1.13
N GLN A 135 12.54 9.21 2.37
CA GLN A 135 13.36 8.08 2.75
C GLN A 135 12.54 6.79 2.73
N SER A 136 13.17 5.71 2.31
CA SER A 136 12.54 4.40 2.17
C SER A 136 13.50 3.31 2.62
N VAL A 137 12.95 2.20 3.11
CA VAL A 137 13.72 1.00 3.40
C VAL A 137 13.59 0.07 2.20
N ALA A 138 14.70 -0.14 1.49
CA ALA A 138 14.81 -1.13 0.43
C ALA A 138 15.16 -2.48 1.07
N ILE A 139 14.29 -3.46 0.87
CA ILE A 139 14.46 -4.83 1.33
C ILE A 139 14.63 -5.71 0.10
N GLU A 140 15.84 -6.22 -0.10
CA GLU A 140 16.17 -7.12 -1.18
C GLU A 140 15.89 -8.56 -0.74
N LEU A 141 15.23 -9.31 -1.62
CA LEU A 141 14.80 -10.67 -1.38
C LEU A 141 15.51 -11.62 -2.34
N THR A 142 15.61 -12.89 -1.98
CA THR A 142 16.07 -13.93 -2.92
C THR A 142 14.98 -14.25 -3.95
N SER A 143 13.71 -14.25 -3.54
CA SER A 143 12.56 -14.48 -4.41
C SER A 143 11.29 -13.91 -3.79
N PHE A 144 10.31 -13.55 -4.62
CA PHE A 144 8.99 -13.15 -4.13
C PHE A 144 8.25 -14.34 -3.51
N PRO A 145 7.44 -14.13 -2.45
CA PRO A 145 6.63 -15.20 -1.84
C PRO A 145 5.46 -15.65 -2.73
N THR A 146 5.10 -14.86 -3.74
CA THR A 146 4.01 -15.11 -4.69
C THR A 146 4.47 -14.71 -6.08
N ALA A 147 3.78 -15.15 -7.14
CA ALA A 147 4.09 -14.76 -8.51
C ALA A 147 4.15 -13.22 -8.66
N PHE A 148 5.24 -12.74 -9.27
CA PHE A 148 5.51 -11.31 -9.41
C PHE A 148 4.42 -10.58 -10.20
N PHE A 149 3.85 -11.23 -11.22
CA PHE A 149 2.75 -10.65 -12.01
C PHE A 149 1.52 -10.33 -11.16
N LEU A 150 1.11 -11.26 -10.28
CA LEU A 150 -0.01 -11.07 -9.34
C LEU A 150 0.29 -9.94 -8.35
N LEU A 151 1.51 -9.90 -7.81
CA LEU A 151 1.95 -8.81 -6.93
C LEU A 151 1.88 -7.46 -7.64
N ARG A 152 2.37 -7.36 -8.87
CA ARG A 152 2.36 -6.13 -9.66
C ARG A 152 0.96 -5.69 -10.12
N ALA A 153 0.04 -6.63 -10.31
CA ALA A 153 -1.36 -6.33 -10.63
C ALA A 153 -2.12 -5.81 -9.40
N LEU A 154 -1.85 -6.36 -8.22
CA LEU A 154 -2.56 -6.02 -6.98
C LEU A 154 -1.95 -4.84 -6.21
N THR A 155 -0.71 -4.45 -6.52
CA THR A 155 0.03 -3.40 -5.79
C THR A 155 0.62 -2.36 -6.72
N HIS A 156 0.95 -1.20 -6.17
CA HIS A 156 1.55 -0.13 -6.97
C HIS A 156 3.03 -0.43 -7.31
N PRO A 157 3.51 -0.18 -8.55
CA PRO A 157 4.88 -0.49 -8.99
C PRO A 157 6.00 0.15 -8.16
N PHE A 158 5.74 1.30 -7.52
CA PHE A 158 6.70 1.98 -6.64
C PHE A 158 7.01 1.23 -5.34
N LEU A 159 6.29 0.14 -5.05
CA LEU A 159 6.56 -0.73 -3.93
C LEU A 159 7.70 -1.73 -4.22
N PHE A 160 8.21 -1.79 -5.45
CA PHE A 160 9.29 -2.69 -5.86
C PHE A 160 10.59 -1.93 -6.12
N ILE A 161 11.73 -2.59 -5.95
CA ILE A 161 13.07 -1.99 -6.18
C ILE A 161 13.42 -1.92 -7.68
N GLY A 162 12.63 -2.55 -8.54
CA GLY A 162 12.84 -2.62 -9.98
C GLY A 162 12.44 -3.99 -10.50
N GLU A 163 13.31 -4.61 -11.30
CA GLU A 163 13.12 -5.98 -11.80
C GLU A 163 13.64 -7.05 -10.83
N GLN A 164 14.47 -6.66 -9.87
CA GLN A 164 14.99 -7.57 -8.86
C GLN A 164 13.95 -7.87 -7.77
N PRO A 165 13.94 -9.10 -7.22
CA PRO A 165 13.07 -9.45 -6.10
C PRO A 165 13.37 -8.59 -4.89
N GLY A 166 12.43 -7.70 -4.54
CA GLY A 166 12.61 -6.80 -3.43
C GLY A 166 11.49 -5.77 -3.31
N PHE A 167 11.38 -5.21 -2.11
CA PHE A 167 10.36 -4.22 -1.77
C PHE A 167 10.99 -2.91 -1.35
N LEU A 168 10.34 -1.81 -1.72
CA LEU A 168 10.69 -0.46 -1.33
C LEU A 168 9.59 0.09 -0.43
N PHE A 169 9.87 0.18 0.87
CA PHE A 169 8.93 0.63 1.87
C PHE A 169 9.19 2.09 2.24
N THR A 170 8.33 2.98 1.74
CA THR A 170 8.33 4.39 2.13
C THR A 170 7.42 4.59 3.34
N VAL A 171 8.01 4.79 4.52
CA VAL A 171 7.34 4.94 5.82
C VAL A 171 7.92 6.15 6.56
N ASP A 172 7.17 6.72 7.52
CA ASP A 172 7.62 7.92 8.23
C ASP A 172 8.79 7.56 9.17
N ASP A 173 8.63 6.50 9.96
CA ASP A 173 9.64 5.97 10.89
C ASP A 173 10.59 4.95 10.22
N TRP A 174 11.21 5.33 9.11
CA TRP A 174 12.06 4.42 8.32
C TRP A 174 13.26 3.86 9.12
N MET A 175 13.82 4.65 10.05
CA MET A 175 14.93 4.20 10.91
C MET A 175 14.51 3.07 11.84
N SER A 176 13.34 3.19 12.48
CA SER A 176 12.83 2.15 13.37
C SER A 176 12.47 0.88 12.59
N LEU A 177 11.86 1.03 11.41
CA LEU A 177 11.58 -0.12 10.54
C LEU A 177 12.87 -0.85 10.14
N GLY A 178 13.88 -0.12 9.67
CA GLY A 178 15.16 -0.71 9.25
C GLY A 178 15.87 -1.43 10.41
N ARG A 179 15.90 -0.79 11.59
CA ARG A 179 16.49 -1.38 12.80
C ARG A 179 15.76 -2.66 13.22
N GLU A 180 14.43 -2.64 13.28
CA GLU A 180 13.66 -3.85 13.63
C GLU A 180 13.88 -4.98 12.62
N VAL A 181 13.92 -4.68 11.32
CA VAL A 181 14.18 -5.70 10.29
C VAL A 181 15.55 -6.35 10.50
N GLU A 182 16.59 -5.55 10.74
CA GLU A 182 17.95 -6.05 10.93
C GLU A 182 18.10 -6.85 12.24
N GLU A 183 17.50 -6.37 13.33
CA GLU A 183 17.44 -7.09 14.61
C GLU A 183 16.76 -8.47 14.44
N ARG A 184 15.60 -8.55 13.79
CA ARG A 184 14.92 -9.85 13.57
C ARG A 184 15.68 -10.79 12.63
N HIS A 185 16.28 -10.23 11.58
CA HIS A 185 17.06 -11.01 10.64
C HIS A 185 18.30 -11.61 11.31
N SER A 186 19.03 -10.82 12.11
CA SER A 186 20.20 -11.28 12.86
C SER A 186 19.84 -12.29 13.95
N GLU A 187 18.74 -12.10 14.68
CA GLU A 187 18.21 -13.09 15.64
C GLU A 187 17.93 -14.44 14.97
N LEU A 188 17.31 -14.44 13.79
CA LEU A 188 17.01 -15.66 13.05
C LEU A 188 18.29 -16.38 12.60
N LEU A 189 19.29 -15.63 12.12
CA LEU A 189 20.58 -16.20 11.73
C LEU A 189 21.33 -16.79 12.93
N ALA A 190 21.30 -16.13 14.08
CA ALA A 190 21.87 -16.64 15.32
C ALA A 190 21.19 -17.96 15.74
N ARG A 191 19.86 -18.00 15.76
CA ARG A 191 19.09 -19.22 16.06
C ARG A 191 19.43 -20.39 15.13
N LYS A 192 19.56 -20.11 13.82
CA LYS A 192 19.95 -21.13 12.83
C LYS A 192 21.37 -21.66 13.06
N ARG A 193 22.30 -20.77 13.41
CA ARG A 193 23.69 -21.15 13.73
C ARG A 193 23.76 -22.04 14.97
N ASP A 194 22.98 -21.73 15.99
CA ASP A 194 22.97 -22.48 17.24
C ASP A 194 22.27 -23.85 17.09
N ALA A 195 21.17 -23.89 16.32
CA ALA A 195 20.50 -25.15 15.95
C ALA A 195 21.41 -26.08 15.12
N GLY A 196 22.25 -25.52 14.24
CA GLY A 196 23.21 -26.28 13.44
C GLY A 196 24.39 -26.86 14.25
N LYS A 197 24.68 -26.32 15.44
CA LYS A 197 25.74 -26.81 16.32
C LYS A 197 25.30 -27.95 17.25
N GLN A 198 24.00 -28.11 17.50
CA GLN A 198 23.47 -29.12 18.43
C GLN A 198 23.34 -30.59 17.95
N PRO A 199 23.50 -31.01 16.67
CA PRO A 199 23.14 -32.38 16.26
C PRO A 199 24.25 -33.46 16.46
N ARG A 200 25.30 -33.23 17.25
CA ARG A 200 26.39 -34.23 17.41
C ARG A 200 26.71 -34.69 18.83
N LEU A 201 26.09 -34.11 19.85
CA LEU A 201 26.36 -34.48 21.26
C LEU A 201 25.46 -35.59 21.81
N GLY A 202 24.45 -36.04 21.05
CA GLY A 202 23.53 -37.12 21.45
C GLY A 202 23.68 -38.44 20.68
N ALA A 203 24.70 -38.58 19.82
CA ALA A 203 24.90 -39.78 18.99
C ALA A 203 26.07 -40.67 19.46
N LEU A 204 26.61 -40.44 20.67
CA LEU A 204 27.73 -41.18 21.24
C LEU A 204 27.45 -41.68 22.68
N SER A 205 26.18 -41.81 23.08
CA SER A 205 25.78 -42.42 24.35
C SER A 205 25.02 -43.72 24.12
#